data_AF-A0A8C3TK46-F1
#
_entry.id   AF-A0A8C3TK46-F1
#
_cell.length_a   1.000
_cell.length_b   1.000
_cell.length_c   1.000
_cell.angle_alpha   90.00
_cell.angle_beta   90.00
_cell.angle_gamma   90.00
#
_symmetry.space_group_name_H-M   'P 1'
#
loop_
_entity.id
_entity.type
_entity.pdbx_description
1 polymer ?
#
loop_
_entity_poly.entity_id
_entity_poly.type
_entity_poly.pdbx_seq_one_letter_code
_entity_poly.pdbx_strand_id
1 'polypeptide(L)'
;MSVVHELSVGWLLDHLSFINKAGYQLCPSCQYPAPSAMEDLVAPSTVDTTYSTGAAVERAGATLKKKYVFREEFFHVFKPHIVSAPQQKPQQGSSDAGPREGKDSGNGTEQHEGAKNSDVSIANARKKRKRKCSEFNQGELDALEYHTKIRGLILEGTRCLIEEGFKSGFLDPISAKQSSIKSVVTRHVGCGMAELCEMAKHFPSVNENDHRSAQIIDEETSTPEQDLLSCVTENNTDYAKMINLMGQKYLVPPKSSFLLSDISCMQPLLNYKNKYDVIVIDPPWQNQSVKRSNRYSHLSSWQIKKIPIPSLAAPNCLVVTWVTNRQKHLRFVKDELYPYWSVKTLAEWHWVKITRSGEFVFPLDSSHKKPYEVLVLGRVQGSIDLPLRKSDVEVLPIPDHKLIVSVPCTLHSHKPPLTEILTEYIKPDAECLELFARCLQPGWTNWGNEVLKFQHIDYFIALHNEN
;
A
#
# COMPACT_ATOMS: atom_id res chain seq x y z
N MET A 1 -3.59 11.41 18.13
CA MET A 1 -2.89 10.12 17.97
C MET A 1 -3.37 9.46 16.67
N SER A 2 -2.67 8.46 16.11
CA SER A 2 -3.05 7.85 14.81
C SER A 2 -3.72 6.50 15.02
N VAL A 3 -3.33 5.78 16.07
CA VAL A 3 -4.25 4.90 16.79
C VAL A 3 -5.28 5.78 17.51
N VAL A 4 -6.56 5.62 17.14
CA VAL A 4 -7.70 6.29 17.80
C VAL A 4 -8.08 5.52 19.05
N HIS A 5 -8.16 4.19 18.93
CA HIS A 5 -8.44 3.26 20.02
C HIS A 5 -7.72 1.95 19.82
N GLU A 6 -7.40 1.34 20.95
CA GLU A 6 -6.78 0.02 21.04
C GLU A 6 -7.60 -0.86 21.98
N LEU A 7 -7.99 -2.03 21.47
CA LEU A 7 -8.71 -3.06 22.21
C LEU A 7 -7.97 -4.40 22.07
N SER A 8 -8.35 -5.38 22.89
CA SER A 8 -7.82 -6.75 22.77
C SER A 8 -8.01 -7.34 21.36
N VAL A 9 -9.07 -6.96 20.65
CA VAL A 9 -9.36 -7.40 19.28
C VAL A 9 -8.50 -6.72 18.21
N GLY A 10 -7.87 -5.58 18.51
CA GLY A 10 -7.09 -4.80 17.53
C GLY A 10 -7.25 -3.29 17.68
N TRP A 11 -7.08 -2.57 16.58
CA TRP A 11 -6.93 -1.11 16.58
C TRP A 11 -7.93 -0.43 15.64
N LEU A 12 -8.44 0.72 16.07
CA LEU A 12 -9.10 1.69 15.20
C LEU A 12 -8.08 2.74 14.81
N LEU A 13 -7.76 2.83 13.52
CA LEU A 13 -6.74 3.74 13.00
C LEU A 13 -7.34 4.93 12.24
N ASP A 14 -6.83 6.11 12.56
CA ASP A 14 -6.92 7.27 11.70
C ASP A 14 -5.77 7.24 10.67
N HIS A 15 -6.08 6.62 9.54
CA HIS A 15 -5.16 6.43 8.42
C HIS A 15 -4.60 7.77 7.91
N LEU A 16 -5.42 8.81 7.80
CA LEU A 16 -4.97 10.13 7.32
C LEU A 16 -4.04 10.79 8.35
N SER A 17 -4.43 10.78 9.63
CA SER A 17 -3.59 11.30 10.71
C SER A 17 -2.23 10.60 10.74
N PHE A 18 -2.18 9.28 10.51
CA PHE A 18 -0.92 8.56 10.40
C PHE A 18 -0.01 9.14 9.30
N ILE A 19 -0.53 9.32 8.09
CA ILE A 19 0.24 9.90 6.98
C ILE A 19 0.72 11.31 7.36
N ASN A 20 -0.15 12.12 7.96
CA ASN A 20 0.16 13.51 8.32
C ASN A 20 1.12 13.66 9.50
N LYS A 21 1.27 12.62 10.33
CA LYS A 21 2.32 12.55 11.35
C LYS A 21 3.71 12.33 10.79
N ALA A 22 3.84 12.01 9.49
CA ALA A 22 5.14 11.74 8.89
C ALA A 22 6.09 12.97 8.82
N GLY A 23 5.71 14.13 9.36
CA GLY A 23 6.64 15.24 9.54
C GLY A 23 6.93 16.04 8.27
N TYR A 24 5.92 16.23 7.42
CA TYR A 24 5.99 16.98 6.16
C TYR A 24 6.15 18.50 6.33
N GLN A 25 7.20 18.94 7.04
CA GLN A 25 7.56 20.34 7.23
C GLN A 25 8.86 20.63 6.46
N LEU A 26 8.87 21.66 5.62
CA LEU A 26 10.09 22.13 4.97
C LEU A 26 10.79 23.18 5.85
N CYS A 27 12.11 23.07 6.01
CA CYS A 27 12.92 24.09 6.67
C CYS A 27 13.25 25.23 5.68
N PRO A 28 13.00 26.52 6.00
CA PRO A 28 13.29 27.64 5.09
C PRO A 28 14.71 28.20 5.16
N SER A 29 15.61 27.66 6.00
CA SER A 29 16.92 28.25 6.24
C SER A 29 17.85 28.31 5.01
N CYS A 30 17.44 27.78 3.86
CA CYS A 30 18.24 27.72 2.63
C CYS A 30 17.48 28.24 1.40
N GLN A 31 16.81 29.39 1.55
CA GLN A 31 16.44 30.25 0.43
C GLN A 31 17.12 31.62 0.61
N TYR A 32 18.41 31.71 0.28
CA TYR A 32 19.03 33.00 -0.02
C TYR A 32 19.24 33.11 -1.53
N PRO A 33 19.03 34.29 -2.14
CA PRO A 33 19.12 34.45 -3.59
C PRO A 33 20.59 34.37 -4.03
N ALA A 34 20.81 33.78 -5.20
CA ALA A 34 22.11 33.67 -5.86
C ALA A 34 22.89 35.01 -5.84
N PRO A 35 24.23 34.99 -5.69
CA PRO A 35 25.01 36.20 -5.83
C PRO A 35 24.94 36.65 -7.29
N SER A 36 24.35 37.82 -7.51
CA SER A 36 24.43 38.56 -8.76
C SER A 36 25.90 38.79 -9.12
N ALA A 37 26.27 38.43 -10.34
CA ALA A 37 27.56 38.76 -10.93
C ALA A 37 27.79 40.29 -10.91
N MET A 38 28.93 40.71 -10.37
CA MET A 38 29.67 41.87 -10.86
C MET A 38 31.16 41.51 -10.88
N GLU A 39 31.77 41.82 -12.02
CA GLU A 39 33.14 41.53 -12.43
C GLU A 39 34.21 42.30 -11.63
N ASP A 40 35.35 41.63 -11.47
CA ASP A 40 36.75 42.06 -11.48
C ASP A 40 37.20 43.41 -10.87
N LEU A 41 38.29 43.34 -10.07
CA LEU A 41 39.63 43.85 -10.45
C LEU A 41 40.68 43.61 -9.32
N VAL A 42 41.71 42.82 -9.66
CA VAL A 42 43.17 42.94 -9.37
C VAL A 42 43.69 43.17 -7.93
N ALA A 43 44.60 42.26 -7.51
CA ALA A 43 45.43 42.19 -6.31
C ALA A 43 46.60 43.25 -6.29
N PRO A 44 47.58 43.31 -5.34
CA PRO A 44 47.89 42.36 -4.25
C PRO A 44 48.42 42.95 -2.90
N SER A 45 48.62 42.02 -1.95
CA SER A 45 49.76 41.89 -1.01
C SER A 45 49.60 42.22 0.49
N THR A 46 50.31 41.38 1.26
CA THR A 46 50.83 41.48 2.64
C THR A 46 49.98 41.09 3.86
N VAL A 47 50.36 39.92 4.43
CA VAL A 47 50.64 39.58 5.85
C VAL A 47 49.79 40.27 6.94
N ASP A 48 49.04 39.52 7.76
CA ASP A 48 49.50 39.09 9.09
C ASP A 48 48.47 38.26 9.88
N THR A 49 48.99 37.51 10.84
CA THR A 49 48.34 36.58 11.76
C THR A 49 47.56 37.34 12.84
N THR A 50 46.35 36.92 13.22
CA THR A 50 45.89 36.92 14.64
C THR A 50 44.56 36.20 14.84
N TYR A 51 44.57 35.29 15.82
CA TYR A 51 43.39 34.73 16.47
C TYR A 51 42.60 35.83 17.19
N SER A 52 41.27 35.86 17.01
CA SER A 52 40.39 36.44 18.03
C SER A 52 38.99 35.81 17.99
N THR A 53 38.55 35.41 19.17
CA THR A 53 37.28 34.83 19.56
C THR A 53 36.11 35.76 19.25
N GLY A 54 35.23 35.34 18.34
CA GLY A 54 33.93 35.98 18.10
C GLY A 54 32.80 35.15 18.68
N ALA A 55 32.24 35.62 19.79
CA ALA A 55 31.00 35.07 20.36
C ALA A 55 29.87 35.20 19.33
N ALA A 56 29.36 34.06 18.86
CA ALA A 56 28.17 34.01 18.04
C ALA A 56 26.95 34.31 18.93
N VAL A 57 26.40 35.50 18.77
CA VAL A 57 25.07 35.86 19.25
C VAL A 57 24.07 34.99 18.48
N GLU A 58 23.51 33.98 19.15
CA GLU A 58 22.36 33.22 18.66
C GLU A 58 21.18 34.19 18.47
N ARG A 59 20.98 34.63 17.24
CA ARG A 59 19.76 35.32 16.84
C ARG A 59 18.73 34.26 16.47
N ALA A 60 17.92 33.87 17.46
CA ALA A 60 16.76 33.00 17.29
C ALA A 60 15.68 33.71 16.44
N GLY A 61 15.84 33.68 15.11
CA GLY A 61 14.76 33.97 14.17
C GLY A 61 13.96 32.68 13.94
N ALA A 62 12.69 32.65 14.34
CA ALA A 62 11.81 31.53 14.07
C ALA A 62 11.63 31.37 12.55
N THR A 63 12.40 30.47 11.94
CA THR A 63 12.35 30.19 10.50
C THR A 63 10.97 29.62 10.16
N LEU A 64 10.22 30.31 9.30
CA LEU A 64 8.81 30.01 8.98
C LEU A 64 8.64 28.66 8.24
N LYS A 65 8.61 27.54 8.97
CA LYS A 65 8.46 26.21 8.38
C LYS A 65 7.16 26.10 7.57
N LYS A 66 7.27 25.74 6.29
CA LYS A 66 6.09 25.47 5.45
C LYS A 66 5.64 24.03 5.70
N LYS A 67 4.45 23.85 6.25
CA LYS A 67 3.89 22.54 6.54
C LYS A 67 2.99 22.08 5.39
N TYR A 68 3.13 20.82 5.02
CA TYR A 68 2.28 20.14 4.07
C TYR A 68 1.46 19.08 4.80
N VAL A 69 0.21 18.90 4.39
CA VAL A 69 -0.64 17.80 4.85
C VAL A 69 -1.24 17.10 3.65
N PHE A 70 -1.33 15.78 3.75
CA PHE A 70 -1.99 14.95 2.77
C PHE A 70 -3.48 15.33 2.70
N ARG A 71 -3.99 15.35 1.48
CA ARG A 71 -5.35 15.73 1.13
C ARG A 71 -6.40 14.84 1.79
N GLU A 72 -7.25 15.44 2.61
CA GLU A 72 -8.28 14.73 3.37
C GLU A 72 -9.40 14.16 2.50
N GLU A 73 -9.62 14.75 1.31
CA GLU A 73 -10.67 14.31 0.39
C GLU A 73 -10.49 12.87 -0.07
N PHE A 74 -9.26 12.35 -0.02
CA PHE A 74 -9.00 10.95 -0.35
C PHE A 74 -9.52 9.98 0.72
N PHE A 75 -9.93 10.47 1.89
CA PHE A 75 -10.45 9.67 3.01
C PHE A 75 -11.95 9.93 3.25
N HIS A 76 -12.60 10.68 2.37
CA HIS A 76 -14.03 10.99 2.41
C HIS A 76 -14.90 9.82 1.90
N VAL A 77 -14.76 8.65 2.54
CA VAL A 77 -15.56 7.46 2.23
C VAL A 77 -16.80 7.45 3.12
N PHE A 78 -17.88 8.09 2.64
CA PHE A 78 -19.11 8.25 3.42
C PHE A 78 -20.23 7.26 3.08
N LYS A 79 -20.11 6.52 1.98
CA LYS A 79 -21.12 5.53 1.56
C LYS A 79 -20.46 4.21 1.20
N PRO A 80 -21.09 3.06 1.52
CA PRO A 80 -20.70 1.78 0.97
C PRO A 80 -20.70 1.83 -0.56
N HIS A 81 -19.71 1.20 -1.18
CA HIS A 81 -19.60 1.17 -2.65
C HIS A 81 -20.67 0.28 -3.31
N ILE A 82 -21.31 -0.60 -2.53
CA ILE A 82 -22.45 -1.42 -2.93
C ILE A 82 -23.41 -1.47 -1.73
N VAL A 83 -24.66 -1.08 -1.94
CA VAL A 83 -25.73 -1.24 -0.94
C VAL A 83 -26.36 -2.62 -1.17
N SER A 84 -26.36 -3.49 -0.16
CA SER A 84 -27.10 -4.75 -0.24
C SER A 84 -28.60 -4.46 -0.38
N ALA A 85 -29.28 -5.13 -1.32
CA ALA A 85 -30.74 -5.10 -1.35
C ALA A 85 -31.29 -5.66 -0.02
N PRO A 86 -32.35 -5.07 0.56
CA PRO A 86 -32.93 -5.57 1.80
C PRO A 86 -33.36 -7.04 1.60
N GLN A 87 -32.94 -7.91 2.53
CA GLN A 87 -33.29 -9.32 2.54
C GLN A 87 -34.83 -9.45 2.56
N GLN A 88 -35.43 -9.90 1.46
CA GLN A 88 -36.81 -10.36 1.48
C GLN A 88 -36.87 -11.61 2.36
N LYS A 89 -37.65 -11.52 3.44
CA LYS A 89 -37.96 -12.66 4.32
C LYS A 89 -38.47 -13.83 3.46
N PRO A 90 -38.13 -15.09 3.77
CA PRO A 90 -38.77 -16.23 3.13
C PRO A 90 -40.24 -16.25 3.56
N GLN A 91 -41.16 -16.00 2.62
CA GLN A 91 -42.57 -16.29 2.87
C GLN A 91 -42.76 -17.80 2.81
N GLN A 92 -43.13 -18.37 3.97
CA GLN A 92 -43.72 -19.70 4.09
C GLN A 92 -44.98 -19.77 3.22
N GLY A 93 -45.16 -20.91 2.55
CA GLY A 93 -46.15 -21.08 1.51
C GLY A 93 -47.59 -21.27 1.97
N SER A 94 -48.47 -21.26 0.98
CA SER A 94 -49.77 -21.93 1.03
C SER A 94 -50.10 -22.46 -0.37
N SER A 95 -50.20 -23.78 -0.47
CA SER A 95 -50.79 -24.53 -1.56
C SER A 95 -52.29 -24.28 -1.64
N ASP A 96 -52.83 -24.02 -2.84
CA ASP A 96 -54.15 -24.54 -3.21
C ASP A 96 -54.35 -24.62 -4.73
N ALA A 97 -55.22 -25.54 -5.14
CA ALA A 97 -55.26 -26.26 -6.41
C ALA A 97 -56.07 -25.60 -7.56
N GLY A 98 -55.92 -26.17 -8.76
CA GLY A 98 -56.95 -26.08 -9.83
C GLY A 98 -56.41 -26.31 -11.26
N PRO A 99 -56.79 -27.41 -11.96
CA PRO A 99 -56.31 -27.74 -13.31
C PRO A 99 -57.27 -27.27 -14.42
N ARG A 100 -56.76 -27.00 -15.62
CA ARG A 100 -57.57 -27.00 -16.85
C ARG A 100 -56.84 -27.64 -18.04
N GLU A 101 -57.57 -28.57 -18.65
CA GLU A 101 -57.26 -29.41 -19.81
C GLU A 101 -57.43 -28.67 -21.16
N GLY A 102 -56.92 -29.32 -22.21
CA GLY A 102 -57.19 -29.08 -23.64
C GLY A 102 -55.95 -29.43 -24.47
N LYS A 103 -55.74 -30.68 -24.94
CA LYS A 103 -56.27 -31.28 -26.22
C LYS A 103 -56.22 -30.27 -27.39
N ASP A 104 -55.66 -30.54 -28.56
CA ASP A 104 -55.62 -31.80 -29.31
C ASP A 104 -54.70 -31.65 -30.56
N SER A 105 -54.19 -32.80 -31.05
CA SER A 105 -54.07 -33.22 -32.48
C SER A 105 -53.25 -32.38 -33.49
N GLY A 106 -52.44 -32.92 -34.41
CA GLY A 106 -52.13 -34.30 -34.82
C GLY A 106 -51.36 -34.30 -36.17
N ASN A 107 -50.53 -35.35 -36.35
CA ASN A 107 -50.07 -36.06 -37.56
C ASN A 107 -49.58 -35.36 -38.86
N GLY A 108 -48.52 -35.94 -39.44
CA GLY A 108 -48.29 -35.97 -40.90
C GLY A 108 -46.83 -36.16 -41.33
N THR A 109 -46.48 -37.35 -41.82
CA THR A 109 -45.16 -37.81 -42.30
C THR A 109 -45.05 -37.66 -43.85
N GLU A 110 -43.81 -37.78 -44.37
CA GLU A 110 -43.41 -38.11 -45.78
C GLU A 110 -43.43 -36.97 -46.83
N GLN A 111 -42.63 -36.92 -47.91
CA GLN A 111 -41.27 -37.32 -48.34
C GLN A 111 -41.14 -36.81 -49.81
N HIS A 112 -39.94 -36.40 -50.28
CA HIS A 112 -39.47 -36.21 -51.69
C HIS A 112 -40.21 -35.15 -52.57
N GLU A 113 -39.67 -34.39 -53.54
CA GLU A 113 -38.37 -34.20 -54.23
C GLU A 113 -38.48 -32.89 -55.08
N GLY A 114 -37.37 -32.20 -55.44
CA GLY A 114 -37.38 -31.27 -56.61
C GLY A 114 -36.64 -29.90 -56.50
N ALA A 115 -35.34 -29.92 -56.77
CA ALA A 115 -34.42 -28.92 -57.37
C ALA A 115 -34.83 -27.43 -57.61
N LYS A 116 -34.01 -26.49 -57.09
CA LYS A 116 -33.15 -25.49 -57.81
C LYS A 116 -32.96 -24.15 -57.06
N ASN A 117 -31.68 -23.83 -56.82
CA ASN A 117 -30.99 -22.53 -56.74
C ASN A 117 -31.62 -21.33 -56.02
N SER A 118 -31.00 -20.90 -54.92
CA SER A 118 -30.42 -19.55 -54.80
C SER A 118 -29.52 -19.46 -53.56
N ASP A 119 -28.29 -19.04 -53.79
CA ASP A 119 -27.35 -18.60 -52.74
C ASP A 119 -27.95 -17.45 -51.92
N VAL A 120 -27.67 -17.41 -50.61
CA VAL A 120 -27.28 -16.22 -49.82
C VAL A 120 -27.20 -16.55 -48.31
N SER A 121 -25.96 -16.53 -47.80
CA SER A 121 -25.50 -16.26 -46.43
C SER A 121 -26.20 -16.93 -45.22
N ILE A 122 -25.59 -18.01 -44.70
CA ILE A 122 -25.82 -18.48 -43.33
C ILE A 122 -24.97 -17.64 -42.37
N ALA A 123 -25.61 -16.65 -41.74
CA ALA A 123 -25.08 -16.04 -40.52
C ALA A 123 -25.21 -17.06 -39.38
N ASN A 124 -24.08 -17.65 -38.96
CA ASN A 124 -24.00 -18.50 -37.78
C ASN A 124 -24.26 -17.67 -36.51
N ALA A 125 -25.54 -17.53 -36.15
CA ALA A 125 -25.95 -17.06 -34.83
C ALA A 125 -25.52 -18.09 -33.78
N ARG A 126 -24.32 -17.90 -33.21
CA ARG A 126 -23.86 -18.61 -32.01
C ARG A 126 -24.87 -18.36 -30.89
N LYS A 127 -25.80 -19.28 -30.69
CA LYS A 127 -26.65 -19.34 -29.48
C LYS A 127 -25.73 -19.34 -28.27
N LYS A 128 -25.61 -18.19 -27.59
CA LYS A 128 -24.96 -18.10 -26.28
C LYS A 128 -25.70 -19.06 -25.35
N ARG A 129 -25.07 -20.19 -25.05
CA ARG A 129 -25.53 -21.14 -24.03
C ARG A 129 -25.70 -20.35 -22.73
N LYS A 130 -26.94 -20.12 -22.31
CA LYS A 130 -27.28 -19.62 -20.97
C LYS A 130 -26.63 -20.61 -19.98
N ARG A 131 -25.58 -20.20 -19.26
CA ARG A 131 -24.98 -21.03 -18.21
C ARG A 131 -26.10 -21.34 -17.21
N LYS A 132 -26.41 -22.63 -17.04
CA LYS A 132 -27.17 -23.14 -15.88
C LYS A 132 -26.45 -22.70 -14.59
N CYS A 133 -27.25 -22.47 -13.55
CA CYS A 133 -26.89 -22.10 -12.18
C CYS A 133 -25.46 -22.52 -11.79
N SER A 134 -24.63 -21.54 -11.39
CA SER A 134 -23.19 -21.69 -11.23
C SER A 134 -22.82 -22.54 -10.00
N GLU A 135 -22.25 -23.73 -10.24
CA GLU A 135 -21.38 -24.36 -9.25
C GLU A 135 -20.15 -23.47 -9.08
N PHE A 136 -19.87 -23.04 -7.85
CA PHE A 136 -18.66 -22.30 -7.51
C PHE A 136 -17.42 -23.12 -7.91
N ASN A 137 -16.37 -22.46 -8.40
CA ASN A 137 -15.11 -23.16 -8.61
C ASN A 137 -14.42 -23.43 -7.27
N GLN A 138 -13.46 -24.38 -7.23
CA GLN A 138 -12.78 -24.76 -5.99
C GLN A 138 -12.16 -23.56 -5.25
N GLY A 139 -11.57 -22.60 -5.96
CA GLY A 139 -11.00 -21.40 -5.33
C GLY A 139 -12.05 -20.47 -4.71
N GLU A 140 -13.27 -20.46 -5.23
CA GLU A 140 -14.41 -19.74 -4.63
C GLU A 140 -14.93 -20.47 -3.39
N LEU A 141 -14.99 -21.80 -3.42
CA LEU A 141 -15.35 -22.63 -2.26
C LEU A 141 -14.35 -22.46 -1.12
N ASP A 142 -13.04 -22.56 -1.41
CA ASP A 142 -11.98 -22.33 -0.44
C ASP A 142 -12.10 -20.93 0.19
N ALA A 143 -12.42 -19.91 -0.64
CA ALA A 143 -12.56 -18.53 -0.17
C ALA A 143 -13.78 -18.35 0.73
N LEU A 144 -14.88 -19.04 0.43
CA LEU A 144 -16.09 -19.04 1.24
C LEU A 144 -15.86 -19.77 2.58
N GLU A 145 -15.16 -20.91 2.55
CA GLU A 145 -14.81 -21.65 3.76
C GLU A 145 -13.92 -20.79 4.69
N TYR A 146 -12.86 -20.19 4.14
CA TYR A 146 -11.98 -19.29 4.89
C TYR A 146 -12.76 -18.11 5.46
N HIS A 147 -13.61 -17.46 4.65
CA HIS A 147 -14.44 -16.35 5.11
C HIS A 147 -15.34 -16.76 6.26
N THR A 148 -15.98 -17.94 6.18
CA THR A 148 -16.87 -18.45 7.23
C THR A 148 -16.14 -18.62 8.56
N LYS A 149 -14.87 -19.05 8.54
CA LYS A 149 -14.03 -19.21 9.75
C LYS A 149 -13.78 -17.87 10.46
N ILE A 150 -13.47 -16.82 9.71
CA ILE A 150 -13.08 -15.51 10.30
C ILE A 150 -14.24 -14.51 10.41
N ARG A 151 -15.40 -14.80 9.80
CA ARG A 151 -16.54 -13.88 9.71
C ARG A 151 -17.00 -13.36 11.06
N GLY A 152 -17.17 -14.26 12.03
CA GLY A 152 -17.65 -13.89 13.38
C GLY A 152 -16.69 -12.94 14.07
N LEU A 153 -15.39 -13.23 13.99
CA LEU A 153 -14.33 -12.40 14.57
C LEU A 153 -14.30 -11.01 13.94
N ILE A 154 -14.34 -10.92 12.60
CA ILE A 154 -14.35 -9.63 11.90
C ILE A 154 -15.59 -8.82 12.27
N LEU A 155 -16.77 -9.44 12.24
CA LEU A 155 -18.03 -8.74 12.51
C LEU A 155 -18.05 -8.18 13.93
N GLU A 156 -17.76 -9.02 14.92
CA GLU A 156 -17.86 -8.64 16.32
C GLU A 156 -16.71 -7.72 16.75
N GLY A 157 -15.48 -8.03 16.36
CA GLY A 157 -14.34 -7.17 16.70
C GLY A 157 -14.43 -5.78 16.05
N THR A 158 -14.93 -5.70 14.81
CA THR A 158 -15.16 -4.41 14.14
C THR A 158 -16.27 -3.61 14.84
N ARG A 159 -17.35 -4.26 15.28
CA ARG A 159 -18.43 -3.62 16.05
C ARG A 159 -17.89 -2.92 17.30
N CYS A 160 -17.09 -3.63 18.10
CA CYS A 160 -16.48 -3.08 19.33
C CYS A 160 -15.62 -1.84 19.03
N LEU A 161 -14.79 -1.89 17.99
CA LEU A 161 -13.93 -0.77 17.61
C LEU A 161 -14.73 0.43 17.08
N ILE A 162 -15.79 0.18 16.29
CA ILE A 162 -16.69 1.24 15.80
C ILE A 162 -17.41 1.95 16.95
N GLU A 163 -17.85 1.21 17.98
CA GLU A 163 -18.51 1.79 19.15
C GLU A 163 -17.59 2.80 19.87
N GLU A 164 -16.31 2.45 20.06
CA GLU A 164 -15.33 3.39 20.61
C GLU A 164 -15.03 4.56 19.65
N GLY A 165 -15.07 4.31 18.34
CA GLY A 165 -14.99 5.34 17.31
C GLY A 165 -16.12 6.37 17.39
N PHE A 166 -17.35 5.95 17.70
CA PHE A 166 -18.48 6.86 17.93
C PHE A 166 -18.36 7.60 19.27
N LYS A 167 -17.97 6.90 20.35
CA LYS A 167 -17.79 7.53 21.68
C LYS A 167 -16.75 8.64 21.67
N SER A 168 -15.67 8.46 20.90
CA SER A 168 -14.60 9.45 20.74
C SER A 168 -14.93 10.58 19.75
N GLY A 169 -16.03 10.49 19.01
CA GLY A 169 -16.37 11.43 17.94
C GLY A 169 -15.48 11.31 16.70
N PHE A 170 -14.72 10.22 16.56
CA PHE A 170 -13.92 9.97 15.36
C PHE A 170 -14.78 9.50 14.18
N LEU A 171 -15.84 8.73 14.46
CA LEU A 171 -16.86 8.30 13.51
C LEU A 171 -18.14 9.09 13.72
N ASP A 172 -18.85 9.38 12.63
CA ASP A 172 -20.07 10.18 12.64
C ASP A 172 -21.26 9.37 12.12
N PRO A 173 -22.28 9.06 12.94
CA PRO A 173 -23.43 8.27 12.51
C PRO A 173 -24.34 9.04 11.52
N ILE A 174 -24.14 10.36 11.40
CA ILE A 174 -25.02 11.25 10.65
C ILE A 174 -24.39 11.59 9.29
N SER A 175 -24.95 10.99 8.23
CA SER A 175 -24.69 11.28 6.80
C SER A 175 -25.09 12.72 6.36
N ALA A 176 -25.47 13.63 7.26
CA ALA A 176 -26.16 14.89 6.92
C ALA A 176 -25.26 16.01 6.40
N LYS A 177 -23.92 15.89 6.46
CA LYS A 177 -23.00 16.84 5.81
C LYS A 177 -22.83 16.61 4.30
N GLN A 178 -23.66 15.76 3.67
CA GLN A 178 -23.44 15.26 2.31
C GLN A 178 -23.90 16.13 1.13
N SER A 179 -24.31 17.39 1.31
CA SER A 179 -24.83 18.17 0.17
C SER A 179 -23.80 19.03 -0.59
N SER A 180 -22.54 19.14 -0.14
CA SER A 180 -21.59 20.09 -0.77
C SER A 180 -20.22 19.53 -1.18
N ILE A 181 -19.88 18.28 -0.87
CA ILE A 181 -18.59 17.72 -1.26
C ILE A 181 -18.70 17.17 -2.69
N LYS A 182 -18.28 17.98 -3.66
CA LYS A 182 -18.16 17.56 -5.06
C LYS A 182 -17.29 16.29 -5.12
N SER A 183 -17.76 15.26 -5.82
CA SER A 183 -16.90 14.13 -6.17
C SER A 183 -15.72 14.67 -6.98
N VAL A 184 -14.55 14.75 -6.36
CA VAL A 184 -13.35 15.19 -7.07
C VAL A 184 -13.04 14.09 -8.08
N VAL A 185 -13.16 14.44 -9.36
CA VAL A 185 -12.60 13.62 -10.44
C VAL A 185 -11.10 13.62 -10.22
N THR A 186 -10.58 12.54 -9.66
CA THR A 186 -9.14 12.29 -9.53
C THR A 186 -8.51 12.44 -10.91
N ARG A 187 -7.75 13.53 -11.11
CA ARG A 187 -6.81 13.59 -12.21
C ARG A 187 -5.76 12.53 -11.87
N HIS A 188 -5.75 11.43 -12.63
CA HIS A 188 -4.75 10.40 -12.45
C HIS A 188 -3.40 11.05 -12.76
N VAL A 189 -2.61 11.34 -11.72
CA VAL A 189 -1.22 11.71 -11.89
C VAL A 189 -0.54 10.44 -12.38
N GLY A 190 -0.38 10.33 -13.71
CA GLY A 190 0.39 9.24 -14.31
C GLY A 190 1.80 9.35 -13.77
N CYS A 191 2.23 8.36 -12.99
CA CYS A 191 3.58 8.36 -12.46
C CYS A 191 4.45 7.51 -13.39
N GLY A 192 5.27 8.18 -14.21
CA GLY A 192 6.17 7.53 -15.18
C GLY A 192 7.33 6.73 -14.56
N MET A 193 7.29 6.52 -13.24
CA MET A 193 8.36 5.87 -12.46
C MET A 193 8.55 4.40 -12.85
N ALA A 194 7.46 3.68 -13.11
CA ALA A 194 7.56 2.29 -13.52
C ALA A 194 8.22 2.18 -14.90
N GLU A 195 7.87 3.06 -15.84
CA GLU A 195 8.51 3.16 -17.16
C GLU A 195 9.98 3.58 -17.03
N LEU A 196 10.31 4.50 -16.13
CA LEU A 196 11.68 4.90 -15.82
C LEU A 196 12.51 3.71 -15.32
N CYS A 197 11.98 2.87 -14.43
CA CYS A 197 12.64 1.62 -14.03
C CYS A 197 12.82 0.64 -15.20
N GLU A 198 11.84 0.51 -16.10
CA GLU A 198 11.98 -0.35 -17.29
C GLU A 198 13.10 0.14 -18.22
N MET A 199 13.19 1.45 -18.43
CA MET A 199 14.29 2.04 -19.20
C MET A 199 15.65 1.84 -18.50
N ALA A 200 15.65 1.89 -17.16
CA ALA A 200 16.87 1.76 -16.37
C ALA A 200 17.60 0.42 -16.56
N LYS A 201 16.86 -0.64 -16.89
CA LYS A 201 17.40 -1.98 -17.18
C LYS A 201 18.34 -2.02 -18.38
N HIS A 202 18.30 -1.01 -19.24
CA HIS A 202 19.12 -0.94 -20.45
C HIS A 202 20.39 -0.10 -20.26
N PHE A 203 20.58 0.51 -19.07
CA PHE A 203 21.85 1.15 -18.78
C PHE A 203 22.95 0.09 -18.56
N PRO A 204 24.15 0.31 -19.09
CA PRO A 204 25.27 -0.59 -18.84
C PRO A 204 25.52 -0.70 -17.34
N SER A 205 25.76 -1.93 -16.86
CA SER A 205 26.20 -2.16 -15.49
C SER A 205 27.48 -1.37 -15.24
N VAL A 206 27.39 -0.30 -14.47
CA VAL A 206 28.56 0.40 -13.94
C VAL A 206 29.30 -0.60 -13.04
N ASN A 207 30.63 -0.69 -13.17
CA ASN A 207 31.47 -1.67 -12.47
C ASN A 207 31.09 -1.85 -10.99
N GLU A 208 31.04 -3.09 -10.52
CA GLU A 208 30.62 -3.44 -9.13
C GLU A 208 31.49 -2.79 -8.03
N ASN A 209 32.68 -2.30 -8.38
CA ASN A 209 33.66 -1.75 -7.43
C ASN A 209 33.54 -0.25 -7.16
N ASP A 210 32.69 0.50 -7.87
CA ASP A 210 32.52 1.96 -7.70
C ASP A 210 31.14 2.36 -7.12
N HIS A 211 30.36 1.40 -6.63
CA HIS A 211 29.01 1.69 -6.14
C HIS A 211 29.02 2.46 -4.81
N ARG A 212 28.60 3.72 -4.86
CA ARG A 212 28.10 4.42 -3.67
C ARG A 212 26.80 3.73 -3.24
N SER A 213 26.78 3.10 -2.07
CA SER A 213 25.60 2.35 -1.61
C SER A 213 24.40 3.26 -1.30
N ALA A 214 24.68 4.50 -0.89
CA ALA A 214 23.68 5.52 -0.64
C ALA A 214 24.12 6.94 -1.00
N GLN A 215 23.13 7.78 -1.31
CA GLN A 215 23.25 9.22 -1.49
C GLN A 215 22.33 9.96 -0.52
N ILE A 216 22.78 11.12 -0.06
CA ILE A 216 21.99 12.00 0.81
C ILE A 216 21.35 13.07 -0.08
N ILE A 217 20.06 13.34 0.12
CA ILE A 217 19.38 14.44 -0.55
C ILE A 217 19.99 15.75 -0.04
N ASP A 218 20.70 16.47 -0.90
CA ASP A 218 21.20 17.80 -0.60
C ASP A 218 20.11 18.87 -0.82
N GLU A 219 20.23 20.03 -0.18
CA GLU A 219 19.21 21.09 -0.24
C GLU A 219 19.22 21.89 -1.55
N GLU A 220 20.35 21.91 -2.27
CA GLU A 220 20.55 22.80 -3.42
C GLU A 220 20.71 22.09 -4.78
N THR A 221 20.78 20.76 -4.82
CA THR A 221 21.03 20.04 -6.08
C THR A 221 19.86 19.18 -6.52
N SER A 222 19.49 19.33 -7.80
CA SER A 222 18.64 18.36 -8.49
C SER A 222 19.38 17.02 -8.50
N THR A 223 18.93 16.07 -7.68
CA THR A 223 19.46 14.70 -7.70
C THR A 223 19.29 14.15 -9.13
N PRO A 224 20.39 13.77 -9.83
CA PRO A 224 20.30 13.14 -11.14
C PRO A 224 19.39 11.91 -11.08
N GLU A 225 18.53 11.74 -12.08
CA GLU A 225 17.57 10.61 -12.12
C GLU A 225 18.28 9.25 -12.10
N GLN A 226 19.50 9.19 -12.67
CA GLN A 226 20.35 8.01 -12.66
C GLN A 226 20.76 7.59 -11.25
N ASP A 227 20.96 8.54 -10.33
CA ASP A 227 21.40 8.23 -8.97
C ASP A 227 20.23 7.68 -8.14
N LEU A 228 19.01 8.19 -8.35
CA LEU A 228 17.78 7.68 -7.73
C LEU A 228 17.51 6.21 -8.09
N LEU A 229 17.97 5.77 -9.26
CA LEU A 229 17.83 4.41 -9.78
C LEU A 229 18.96 3.47 -9.36
N SER A 230 20.15 4.00 -9.08
CA SER A 230 21.38 3.20 -8.90
C SER A 230 21.88 3.12 -7.46
N CYS A 231 21.39 3.96 -6.55
CA CYS A 231 21.73 3.90 -5.13
C CYS A 231 20.56 4.28 -4.22
N VAL A 232 20.66 3.93 -2.93
CA VAL A 232 19.63 4.31 -1.95
C VAL A 232 19.70 5.81 -1.69
N THR A 233 18.55 6.48 -1.74
CA THR A 233 18.43 7.92 -1.49
C THR A 233 17.93 8.17 -0.08
N GLU A 234 18.62 9.02 0.69
CA GLU A 234 18.33 9.29 2.09
C GLU A 234 17.92 10.74 2.34
N ASN A 235 16.83 10.90 3.08
CA ASN A 235 16.60 12.10 3.88
C ASN A 235 16.98 11.82 5.34
N ASN A 236 18.20 12.15 5.73
CA ASN A 236 18.69 11.97 7.10
C ASN A 236 18.34 13.15 8.04
N THR A 237 17.58 14.14 7.57
CA THR A 237 17.23 15.34 8.35
C THR A 237 15.93 15.15 9.15
N ASP A 238 15.69 16.04 10.12
CA ASP A 238 14.49 16.07 10.95
C ASP A 238 13.32 16.83 10.30
N TYR A 239 13.46 17.21 9.02
CA TYR A 239 12.44 17.86 8.23
C TYR A 239 12.28 17.17 6.87
N ALA A 240 11.17 17.44 6.20
CA ALA A 240 10.93 16.92 4.86
C ALA A 240 11.80 17.64 3.83
N LYS A 241 12.17 16.95 2.77
CA LYS A 241 12.90 17.50 1.62
C LYS A 241 12.07 17.39 0.35
N MET A 242 12.24 18.32 -0.58
CA MET A 242 11.57 18.30 -1.87
C MET A 242 12.57 17.89 -2.94
N ILE A 243 12.25 16.86 -3.71
CA ILE A 243 13.06 16.41 -4.84
C ILE A 243 12.30 16.60 -6.15
N ASN A 244 13.04 16.76 -7.24
CA ASN A 244 12.48 16.82 -8.59
C ASN A 244 12.82 15.50 -9.32
N LEU A 245 11.82 14.89 -9.94
CA LEU A 245 11.98 13.68 -10.77
C LEU A 245 11.02 13.80 -11.95
N MET A 246 11.52 13.66 -13.17
CA MET A 246 10.74 13.80 -14.41
C MET A 246 9.95 15.12 -14.50
N GLY A 247 10.54 16.21 -14.00
CA GLY A 247 9.92 17.53 -13.95
C GLY A 247 8.78 17.68 -12.93
N GLN A 248 8.54 16.67 -12.08
CA GLN A 248 7.54 16.69 -11.01
C GLN A 248 8.20 16.78 -9.63
N LYS A 249 7.48 17.35 -8.66
CA LYS A 249 7.94 17.56 -7.28
C LYS A 249 7.42 16.47 -6.34
N TYR A 250 8.32 15.89 -5.56
CA TYR A 250 8.02 14.87 -4.58
C TYR A 250 8.52 15.29 -3.19
N LEU A 251 7.70 15.06 -2.17
CA LEU A 251 7.96 15.43 -0.80
C LEU A 251 8.44 14.21 0.00
N VAL A 252 9.73 14.15 0.29
CA VAL A 252 10.38 13.05 1.01
C VAL A 252 10.32 13.33 2.52
N PRO A 253 9.71 12.44 3.34
CA PRO A 253 9.59 12.67 4.77
C PRO A 253 10.95 12.61 5.49
N PRO A 254 11.07 13.23 6.68
CA PRO A 254 12.25 13.14 7.53
C PRO A 254 12.66 11.70 7.83
N LYS A 255 13.96 11.50 8.05
CA LYS A 255 14.58 10.23 8.44
C LYS A 255 14.17 9.03 7.58
N SER A 256 13.82 9.26 6.31
CA SER A 256 13.39 8.19 5.40
C SER A 256 14.46 7.90 4.37
N SER A 257 14.48 6.66 3.89
CA SER A 257 15.36 6.25 2.80
C SER A 257 14.57 5.47 1.76
N PHE A 258 14.95 5.55 0.50
CA PHE A 258 14.28 4.83 -0.56
C PHE A 258 15.19 4.43 -1.73
N LEU A 259 14.80 3.36 -2.43
CA LEU A 259 15.40 2.98 -3.71
C LEU A 259 14.29 2.81 -4.75
N LEU A 260 14.38 3.60 -5.83
CA LEU A 260 13.48 3.50 -6.97
C LEU A 260 14.06 2.51 -7.98
N SER A 261 13.67 1.25 -7.88
CA SER A 261 14.08 0.24 -8.85
C SER A 261 13.09 -0.92 -8.93
N ASP A 262 13.21 -1.75 -9.96
CA ASP A 262 12.49 -3.02 -10.03
C ASP A 262 13.29 -4.19 -9.45
N ILE A 263 12.66 -5.36 -9.37
CA ILE A 263 13.22 -6.58 -8.76
C ILE A 263 14.55 -7.03 -9.40
N SER A 264 14.82 -6.67 -10.66
CA SER A 264 16.09 -6.99 -11.33
C SER A 264 17.26 -6.13 -10.84
N CYS A 265 16.99 -4.98 -10.21
CA CYS A 265 17.97 -3.99 -9.78
C CYS A 265 17.91 -3.75 -8.26
N MET A 266 17.84 -4.82 -7.47
CA MET A 266 17.80 -4.75 -5.99
C MET A 266 19.19 -4.69 -5.32
N GLN A 267 20.28 -4.85 -6.07
CA GLN A 267 21.65 -4.90 -5.50
C GLN A 267 22.00 -3.70 -4.61
N PRO A 268 21.65 -2.44 -4.95
CA PRO A 268 21.95 -1.31 -4.08
C PRO A 268 21.28 -1.43 -2.69
N LEU A 269 20.07 -2.00 -2.62
CA LEU A 269 19.38 -2.23 -1.36
C LEU A 269 20.08 -3.29 -0.50
N LEU A 270 20.64 -4.33 -1.13
CA LEU A 270 21.39 -5.39 -0.45
C LEU A 270 22.73 -4.88 0.13
N ASN A 271 23.33 -3.89 -0.52
CA ASN A 271 24.62 -3.32 -0.13
C ASN A 271 24.50 -2.09 0.79
N TYR A 272 23.28 -1.64 1.08
CA TYR A 272 23.04 -0.39 1.80
C TYR A 272 23.22 -0.51 3.31
N LYS A 273 22.39 -1.34 3.95
CA LYS A 273 22.41 -1.59 5.40
C LYS A 273 22.70 -3.06 5.66
N ASN A 274 23.18 -3.37 6.87
CA ASN A 274 23.50 -4.74 7.25
C ASN A 274 22.28 -5.66 7.13
N LYS A 275 21.23 -5.43 7.94
CA LYS A 275 20.00 -6.22 7.99
C LYS A 275 18.85 -5.43 8.61
N TYR A 276 17.62 -5.87 8.36
CA TYR A 276 16.40 -5.27 8.89
C TYR A 276 15.73 -6.17 9.95
N ASP A 277 15.22 -5.55 11.00
CA ASP A 277 14.46 -6.22 12.07
C ASP A 277 13.00 -6.42 11.70
N VAL A 278 12.47 -5.59 10.80
CA VAL A 278 11.11 -5.67 10.29
C VAL A 278 11.11 -5.51 8.78
N ILE A 279 10.45 -6.43 8.08
CA ILE A 279 10.23 -6.34 6.64
C ILE A 279 8.73 -6.43 6.37
N VAL A 280 8.14 -5.35 5.89
CA VAL A 280 6.77 -5.31 5.36
C VAL A 280 6.82 -5.46 3.85
N ILE A 281 5.94 -6.30 3.29
CA ILE A 281 5.91 -6.57 1.85
C ILE A 281 4.46 -6.56 1.34
N ASP A 282 4.19 -5.78 0.29
CA ASP A 282 2.90 -5.76 -0.45
C ASP A 282 3.11 -6.20 -1.90
N PRO A 283 3.28 -7.51 -2.18
CA PRO A 283 3.62 -7.98 -3.51
C PRO A 283 2.56 -7.57 -4.56
N PRO A 284 2.97 -7.25 -5.79
CA PRO A 284 2.04 -6.97 -6.89
C PRO A 284 1.42 -8.28 -7.41
N TRP A 285 0.52 -8.84 -6.61
CA TRP A 285 -0.12 -10.12 -6.84
C TRP A 285 -0.82 -10.19 -8.20
N GLN A 286 -0.63 -11.31 -8.91
CA GLN A 286 -1.35 -11.52 -10.17
C GLN A 286 -2.88 -11.53 -9.96
N ASN A 287 -3.55 -10.58 -10.61
CA ASN A 287 -5.00 -10.42 -10.54
C ASN A 287 -5.60 -10.12 -11.92
N GLN A 288 -6.64 -10.86 -12.31
CA GLN A 288 -7.37 -10.66 -13.57
C GLN A 288 -7.99 -9.26 -13.71
N SER A 289 -8.35 -8.59 -12.60
CA SER A 289 -8.80 -7.20 -12.65
C SER A 289 -7.64 -6.26 -12.98
N VAL A 290 -6.49 -6.47 -12.35
CA VAL A 290 -5.27 -5.70 -12.60
C VAL A 290 -4.81 -5.88 -14.04
N LYS A 291 -4.79 -7.13 -14.54
CA LYS A 291 -4.48 -7.49 -15.93
C LYS A 291 -5.36 -6.75 -16.94
N ARG A 292 -6.65 -6.56 -16.64
CA ARG A 292 -7.58 -5.81 -17.50
C ARG A 292 -7.40 -4.30 -17.41
N SER A 293 -6.98 -3.78 -16.26
CA SER A 293 -6.83 -2.34 -16.03
C SER A 293 -5.46 -1.79 -16.44
N ASN A 294 -4.45 -2.65 -16.62
CA ASN A 294 -3.05 -2.30 -16.89
C ASN A 294 -2.46 -1.20 -15.97
N ARG A 295 -2.95 -1.10 -14.74
CA ARG A 295 -2.59 -0.01 -13.79
C ARG A 295 -1.20 -0.16 -13.16
N TYR A 296 -0.67 -1.38 -13.11
CA TYR A 296 0.69 -1.71 -12.66
C TYR A 296 1.03 -3.13 -13.12
N SER A 297 2.32 -3.43 -13.27
CA SER A 297 2.82 -4.77 -13.59
C SER A 297 2.62 -5.73 -12.41
N HIS A 298 2.57 -7.04 -12.68
CA HIS A 298 2.42 -8.05 -11.64
C HIS A 298 3.60 -9.00 -11.66
N LEU A 299 3.91 -9.59 -10.50
CA LEU A 299 4.93 -10.63 -10.40
C LEU A 299 4.30 -12.01 -10.34
N SER A 300 4.97 -12.98 -10.97
CA SER A 300 4.68 -14.40 -10.78
C SER A 300 5.11 -14.88 -9.39
N SER A 301 4.51 -15.96 -8.90
CA SER A 301 4.89 -16.58 -7.63
C SER A 301 6.39 -16.91 -7.56
N TRP A 302 7.00 -17.33 -8.66
CA TRP A 302 8.43 -17.62 -8.72
C TRP A 302 9.30 -16.36 -8.61
N GLN A 303 8.91 -15.26 -9.27
CA GLN A 303 9.61 -13.99 -9.11
C GLN A 303 9.51 -13.46 -7.67
N ILE A 304 8.35 -13.63 -7.02
CA ILE A 304 8.19 -13.27 -5.61
C ILE A 304 9.11 -14.12 -4.74
N LYS A 305 9.18 -15.45 -4.94
CA LYS A 305 10.13 -16.33 -4.20
C LYS A 305 11.57 -15.87 -4.29
N LYS A 306 11.99 -15.33 -5.45
CA LYS A 306 13.37 -14.87 -5.68
C LYS A 306 13.80 -13.63 -4.88
N ILE A 307 12.86 -12.92 -4.25
CA ILE A 307 13.22 -11.79 -3.40
C ILE A 307 14.11 -12.31 -2.27
N PRO A 308 15.31 -11.73 -2.06
CA PRO A 308 16.32 -12.27 -1.16
C PRO A 308 16.04 -11.89 0.31
N ILE A 309 14.86 -12.21 0.83
CA ILE A 309 14.46 -11.94 2.23
C ILE A 309 15.49 -12.48 3.24
N PRO A 310 16.03 -13.71 3.13
CA PRO A 310 17.06 -14.19 4.06
C PRO A 310 18.33 -13.32 4.06
N SER A 311 18.66 -12.68 2.93
CA SER A 311 19.80 -11.78 2.83
C SER A 311 19.51 -10.36 3.34
N LEU A 312 18.24 -9.98 3.49
CA LEU A 312 17.84 -8.67 4.03
C LEU A 312 17.52 -8.75 5.54
N ALA A 313 17.08 -9.90 6.02
CA ALA A 313 16.53 -10.06 7.36
C ALA A 313 17.59 -10.28 8.44
N ALA A 314 17.45 -9.57 9.56
CA ALA A 314 18.21 -9.82 10.78
C ALA A 314 17.73 -11.13 11.46
N PRO A 315 18.51 -11.70 12.39
CA PRO A 315 18.01 -12.80 13.23
C PRO A 315 16.70 -12.41 13.93
N ASN A 316 15.71 -13.31 13.93
CA ASN A 316 14.35 -13.07 14.45
C ASN A 316 13.57 -11.92 13.78
N CYS A 317 13.98 -11.47 12.59
CA CYS A 317 13.28 -10.45 11.80
C CYS A 317 11.79 -10.80 11.65
N LEU A 318 10.93 -9.82 11.91
CA LEU A 318 9.50 -9.90 11.67
C LEU A 318 9.19 -9.61 10.20
N VAL A 319 8.63 -10.59 9.51
CA VAL A 319 8.16 -10.46 8.12
C VAL A 319 6.65 -10.34 8.12
N VAL A 320 6.13 -9.28 7.53
CA VAL A 320 4.69 -8.99 7.42
C VAL A 320 4.30 -8.90 5.94
N THR A 321 3.45 -9.80 5.47
CA THR A 321 3.06 -9.88 4.06
C THR A 321 1.59 -9.56 3.86
N TRP A 322 1.30 -8.52 3.08
CA TRP A 322 -0.06 -8.22 2.63
C TRP A 322 -0.51 -9.24 1.58
N VAL A 323 -1.72 -9.80 1.76
CA VAL A 323 -2.30 -10.82 0.89
C VAL A 323 -3.72 -10.43 0.51
N THR A 324 -4.02 -10.50 -0.80
CA THR A 324 -5.40 -10.33 -1.28
C THR A 324 -6.30 -11.47 -0.79
N ASN A 325 -7.62 -11.31 -0.78
CA ASN A 325 -8.59 -12.37 -0.42
C ASN A 325 -8.65 -13.60 -1.36
N ARG A 326 -7.66 -13.79 -2.24
CA ARG A 326 -7.53 -14.99 -3.06
C ARG A 326 -6.79 -16.07 -2.29
N GLN A 327 -7.48 -17.16 -1.99
CA GLN A 327 -6.92 -18.26 -1.19
C GLN A 327 -5.65 -18.89 -1.78
N LYS A 328 -5.51 -18.89 -3.10
CA LYS A 328 -4.26 -19.34 -3.73
C LYS A 328 -3.03 -18.55 -3.27
N HIS A 329 -3.17 -17.24 -3.03
CA HIS A 329 -2.08 -16.38 -2.60
C HIS A 329 -1.80 -16.55 -1.12
N LEU A 330 -2.84 -16.74 -0.30
CA LEU A 330 -2.69 -17.05 1.13
C LEU A 330 -1.96 -18.39 1.34
N ARG A 331 -2.40 -19.45 0.64
CA ARG A 331 -1.72 -20.75 0.64
C ARG A 331 -0.29 -20.65 0.16
N PHE A 332 -0.05 -19.96 -0.96
CA PHE A 332 1.30 -19.74 -1.46
C PHE A 332 2.21 -19.06 -0.42
N VAL A 333 1.72 -18.03 0.27
CA VAL A 333 2.52 -17.35 1.31
C VAL A 333 2.88 -18.31 2.45
N LYS A 334 1.89 -19.02 3.00
CA LYS A 334 2.06 -19.86 4.20
C LYS A 334 2.79 -21.18 3.91
N ASP A 335 2.48 -21.82 2.80
CA ASP A 335 2.87 -23.20 2.51
C ASP A 335 4.12 -23.28 1.62
N GLU A 336 4.45 -22.20 0.89
CA GLU A 336 5.56 -22.19 -0.05
C GLU A 336 6.57 -21.06 0.17
N LEU A 337 6.10 -19.82 0.29
CA LEU A 337 6.96 -18.64 0.31
C LEU A 337 7.72 -18.52 1.63
N TYR A 338 6.98 -18.59 2.75
CA TYR A 338 7.57 -18.51 4.09
C TYR A 338 8.54 -19.65 4.36
N PRO A 339 8.20 -20.93 4.12
CA PRO A 339 9.16 -22.02 4.21
C PRO A 339 10.41 -21.81 3.34
N TYR A 340 10.25 -21.32 2.09
CA TYR A 340 11.38 -21.04 1.20
C TYR A 340 12.31 -19.95 1.75
N TRP A 341 11.77 -18.92 2.41
CA TRP A 341 12.55 -17.88 3.07
C TRP A 341 12.99 -18.22 4.49
N SER A 342 12.77 -19.46 4.96
CA SER A 342 13.01 -19.86 6.36
C SER A 342 12.25 -18.99 7.38
N VAL A 343 11.05 -18.53 7.01
CA VAL A 343 10.14 -17.77 7.85
C VAL A 343 9.13 -18.73 8.48
N LYS A 344 9.01 -18.70 9.81
CA LYS A 344 7.93 -19.38 10.53
C LYS A 344 6.69 -18.50 10.52
N THR A 345 5.58 -18.99 9.98
CA THR A 345 4.27 -18.33 10.13
C THR A 345 3.86 -18.30 11.59
N LEU A 346 3.44 -17.13 12.08
CA LEU A 346 3.05 -16.90 13.48
C LEU A 346 1.57 -16.56 13.61
N ALA A 347 1.05 -15.64 12.78
CA ALA A 347 -0.29 -15.10 12.92
C ALA A 347 -0.86 -14.59 11.59
N GLU A 348 -2.18 -14.43 11.53
CA GLU A 348 -2.90 -13.72 10.47
C GLU A 348 -3.66 -12.54 11.06
N TRP A 349 -3.42 -11.32 10.57
CA TRP A 349 -4.19 -10.12 10.93
C TRP A 349 -5.09 -9.68 9.78
N HIS A 350 -6.09 -8.84 10.07
CA HIS A 350 -7.09 -8.42 9.08
C HIS A 350 -7.25 -6.90 9.08
N TRP A 351 -6.93 -6.26 7.95
CA TRP A 351 -7.28 -4.86 7.72
C TRP A 351 -8.71 -4.74 7.24
N VAL A 352 -9.59 -4.23 8.09
CA VAL A 352 -11.02 -4.03 7.83
C VAL A 352 -11.29 -2.57 7.44
N LYS A 353 -12.04 -2.40 6.36
CA LYS A 353 -12.33 -1.11 5.72
C LYS A 353 -13.75 -0.68 6.03
N ILE A 354 -13.86 0.46 6.70
CA ILE A 354 -15.13 1.07 7.07
C ILE A 354 -15.30 2.44 6.42
N THR A 355 -16.52 2.94 6.38
CA THR A 355 -16.86 4.33 6.04
C THR A 355 -16.65 5.22 7.27
N ARG A 356 -16.72 6.54 7.07
CA ARG A 356 -16.78 7.52 8.18
C ARG A 356 -18.02 7.37 9.06
N SER A 357 -19.06 6.70 8.55
CA SER A 357 -20.27 6.31 9.30
C SER A 357 -20.14 4.97 10.03
N GLY A 358 -18.98 4.32 10.00
CA GLY A 358 -18.78 3.01 10.65
C GLY A 358 -19.38 1.82 9.89
N GLU A 359 -19.85 1.99 8.66
CA GLU A 359 -20.36 0.88 7.84
C GLU A 359 -19.22 0.21 7.07
N PHE A 360 -19.31 -1.08 6.77
CA PHE A 360 -18.34 -1.70 5.87
C PHE A 360 -18.40 -1.07 4.47
N VAL A 361 -17.24 -0.79 3.86
CA VAL A 361 -17.19 -0.22 2.49
C VAL A 361 -17.77 -1.15 1.41
N PHE A 362 -17.80 -2.45 1.70
CA PHE A 362 -18.52 -3.48 0.96
C PHE A 362 -19.25 -4.38 1.95
N PRO A 363 -20.41 -4.96 1.59
CA PRO A 363 -21.07 -5.95 2.44
C PRO A 363 -20.10 -7.08 2.83
N LEU A 364 -20.06 -7.44 4.11
CA LEU A 364 -19.14 -8.47 4.62
C LEU A 364 -19.30 -9.80 3.86
N ASP A 365 -20.54 -10.16 3.56
CA ASP A 365 -20.93 -11.41 2.88
C ASP A 365 -20.91 -11.31 1.35
N SER A 366 -20.38 -10.21 0.78
CA SER A 366 -20.27 -10.07 -0.69
C SER A 366 -19.41 -11.19 -1.29
N SER A 367 -19.88 -11.75 -2.41
CA SER A 367 -19.24 -12.87 -3.12
C SER A 367 -17.96 -12.48 -3.88
N HIS A 368 -17.84 -11.21 -4.27
CA HIS A 368 -16.77 -10.76 -5.19
C HIS A 368 -15.73 -9.86 -4.53
N LYS A 369 -16.14 -9.05 -3.56
CA LYS A 369 -15.27 -8.12 -2.82
C LYS A 369 -15.55 -8.23 -1.34
N LYS A 370 -14.50 -8.38 -0.55
CA LYS A 370 -14.58 -8.34 0.90
C LYS A 370 -14.15 -6.96 1.39
N PRO A 371 -14.72 -6.45 2.50
CA PRO A 371 -14.31 -5.20 3.11
C PRO A 371 -13.04 -5.35 3.95
N TYR A 372 -12.26 -6.42 3.78
CA TYR A 372 -11.04 -6.63 4.52
C TYR A 372 -9.92 -7.17 3.61
N GLU A 373 -8.67 -7.07 4.05
CA GLU A 373 -7.48 -7.71 3.47
C GLU A 373 -6.68 -8.41 4.57
N VAL A 374 -5.93 -9.45 4.20
CA VAL A 374 -5.19 -10.28 5.16
C VAL A 374 -3.74 -9.86 5.22
N LEU A 375 -3.16 -9.87 6.42
CA LEU A 375 -1.72 -9.80 6.65
C LEU A 375 -1.29 -11.13 7.24
N VAL A 376 -0.26 -11.76 6.66
CA VAL A 376 0.40 -12.91 7.27
C VAL A 376 1.65 -12.39 7.97
N LEU A 377 1.85 -12.78 9.23
CA LEU A 377 3.01 -12.40 10.03
C LEU A 377 3.84 -13.65 10.31
N GLY A 378 5.15 -13.52 10.17
CA GLY A 378 6.09 -14.59 10.47
C GLY A 378 7.44 -14.08 10.95
N ARG A 379 8.26 -14.95 11.53
CA ARG A 379 9.64 -14.61 11.91
C ARG A 379 10.65 -15.46 11.18
N VAL A 380 11.73 -14.84 10.72
CA VAL A 380 12.88 -15.56 10.17
C VAL A 380 13.47 -16.42 11.27
N GLN A 381 13.57 -17.73 11.01
CA GLN A 381 14.28 -18.66 11.87
C GLN A 381 15.77 -18.43 11.68
N GLY A 382 16.51 -18.26 12.79
CA GLY A 382 17.97 -18.20 12.73
C GLY A 382 18.54 -19.51 12.17
N SER A 383 19.73 -19.45 11.56
CA SER A 383 20.49 -20.68 11.27
C SER A 383 20.82 -21.37 12.60
N ILE A 384 20.66 -22.69 12.64
CA ILE A 384 20.84 -23.53 13.84
C ILE A 384 22.30 -23.49 14.36
N ASP A 385 23.23 -22.96 13.57
CA ASP A 385 24.68 -23.08 13.79
C ASP A 385 25.34 -21.92 14.56
N LEU A 386 24.59 -20.93 15.02
CA LEU A 386 25.13 -19.91 15.92
C LEU A 386 24.43 -19.98 17.27
N PRO A 387 25.16 -20.17 18.38
CA PRO A 387 24.55 -20.15 19.71
C PRO A 387 23.87 -18.80 19.86
N LEU A 388 22.55 -18.83 20.02
CA LEU A 388 21.72 -17.68 20.37
C LEU A 388 22.36 -17.03 21.60
N ARG A 389 23.15 -15.98 21.39
CA ARG A 389 23.34 -14.95 22.40
C ARG A 389 21.91 -14.52 22.70
N LYS A 390 21.39 -14.89 23.87
CA LYS A 390 20.09 -14.44 24.34
C LYS A 390 20.10 -12.92 24.18
N SER A 391 19.43 -12.41 23.17
CA SER A 391 19.12 -11.00 23.12
C SER A 391 18.10 -10.82 24.23
N ASP A 392 18.47 -10.12 25.29
CA ASP A 392 17.69 -9.87 26.51
C ASP A 392 16.38 -9.08 26.28
N VAL A 393 15.96 -8.90 25.02
CA VAL A 393 14.69 -8.28 24.66
C VAL A 393 13.65 -9.38 24.51
N GLU A 394 12.84 -9.56 25.55
CA GLU A 394 11.67 -10.43 25.55
C GLU A 394 10.61 -9.81 24.61
N VAL A 395 10.62 -10.23 23.35
CA VAL A 395 9.66 -9.72 22.37
C VAL A 395 8.30 -10.39 22.59
N LEU A 396 7.23 -9.58 22.69
CA LEU A 396 5.89 -10.08 22.94
C LEU A 396 5.44 -11.10 21.87
N PRO A 397 4.69 -12.14 22.27
CA PRO A 397 4.09 -13.06 21.32
C PRO A 397 3.11 -12.31 20.43
N ILE A 398 3.15 -12.61 19.13
CA ILE A 398 2.24 -11.99 18.16
C ILE A 398 0.87 -12.68 18.28
N PRO A 399 -0.19 -11.97 18.68
CA PRO A 399 -1.53 -12.53 18.78
C PRO A 399 -2.09 -12.83 17.40
N ASP A 400 -2.89 -13.90 17.31
CA ASP A 400 -3.57 -14.25 16.07
C ASP A 400 -4.84 -13.42 15.88
N HIS A 401 -5.22 -13.20 14.63
CA HIS A 401 -6.48 -12.58 14.22
C HIS A 401 -6.77 -11.17 14.75
N LYS A 402 -5.74 -10.34 14.98
CA LYS A 402 -5.95 -8.91 15.26
C LYS A 402 -6.60 -8.18 14.08
N LEU A 403 -7.43 -7.20 14.41
CA LEU A 403 -8.09 -6.32 13.45
C LEU A 403 -7.39 -4.97 13.36
N ILE A 404 -7.19 -4.48 12.14
CA ILE A 404 -6.84 -3.10 11.87
C ILE A 404 -8.06 -2.49 11.22
N VAL A 405 -8.85 -1.67 11.92
CA VAL A 405 -10.06 -1.04 11.38
C VAL A 405 -9.72 0.39 10.98
N SER A 406 -9.98 0.76 9.73
CA SER A 406 -9.77 2.15 9.29
C SER A 406 -10.69 2.55 8.16
N VAL A 407 -10.84 3.87 7.98
CA VAL A 407 -11.35 4.42 6.73
C VAL A 407 -10.24 4.27 5.67
N PRO A 408 -10.50 3.64 4.52
CA PRO A 408 -9.47 3.47 3.50
C PRO A 408 -9.24 4.78 2.74
N CYS A 409 -8.01 4.96 2.27
CA CYS A 409 -7.75 5.94 1.24
C CYS A 409 -8.41 5.47 -0.09
N THR A 410 -9.02 6.40 -0.80
CA THR A 410 -9.63 6.16 -2.12
C THR A 410 -8.60 5.95 -3.22
N LEU A 411 -7.35 6.38 -3.00
CA LEU A 411 -6.23 6.04 -3.87
C LEU A 411 -5.95 4.54 -3.79
N HIS A 412 -5.87 3.92 -4.96
CA HIS A 412 -5.82 2.47 -5.07
C HIS A 412 -4.54 1.89 -4.43
N SER A 413 -4.70 0.81 -3.67
CA SER A 413 -3.61 0.09 -2.97
C SER A 413 -2.82 0.96 -1.97
N HIS A 414 -3.43 2.00 -1.40
CA HIS A 414 -2.83 2.73 -0.29
C HIS A 414 -3.23 2.02 1.03
N LYS A 415 -2.32 1.20 1.55
CA LYS A 415 -2.49 0.47 2.82
C LYS A 415 -2.28 1.43 4.01
N PRO A 416 -2.91 1.17 5.18
CA PRO A 416 -2.60 1.92 6.38
C PRO A 416 -1.15 1.63 6.79
N PRO A 417 -0.39 2.65 7.21
CA PRO A 417 0.92 2.43 7.81
C PRO A 417 0.83 1.54 9.05
N LEU A 418 1.87 0.75 9.31
CA LEU A 418 1.89 -0.25 10.37
C LEU A 418 2.82 0.09 11.54
N THR A 419 3.57 1.20 11.47
CA THR A 419 4.66 1.50 12.43
C THR A 419 4.19 1.51 13.89
N GLU A 420 3.14 2.27 14.21
CA GLU A 420 2.65 2.40 15.60
C GLU A 420 2.14 1.06 16.15
N ILE A 421 1.45 0.24 15.34
CA ILE A 421 0.88 -1.03 15.80
C ILE A 421 1.88 -2.18 15.84
N LEU A 422 2.99 -2.08 15.11
CA LEU A 422 4.08 -3.06 15.16
C LEU A 422 5.05 -2.78 16.30
N THR A 423 5.09 -1.56 16.84
CA THR A 423 6.05 -1.14 17.88
C THR A 423 6.02 -2.06 19.11
N GLU A 424 4.87 -2.61 19.49
CA GLU A 424 4.74 -3.54 20.62
C GLU A 424 5.41 -4.91 20.40
N TYR A 425 5.61 -5.30 19.14
CA TYR A 425 6.08 -6.64 18.75
C TYR A 425 7.51 -6.61 18.18
N ILE A 426 8.18 -5.48 18.28
CA ILE A 426 9.51 -5.24 17.74
C ILE A 426 10.37 -4.53 18.80
N LYS A 427 11.69 -4.62 18.66
CA LYS A 427 12.60 -3.91 19.56
C LYS A 427 12.53 -2.39 19.31
N PRO A 428 12.84 -1.55 20.33
CA PRO A 428 13.10 -0.14 20.11
C PRO A 428 14.17 0.08 19.03
N ASP A 429 14.06 1.16 18.26
CA ASP A 429 14.99 1.53 17.19
C ASP A 429 15.21 0.42 16.13
N ALA A 430 14.17 -0.38 15.87
CA ALA A 430 14.19 -1.42 14.86
C ALA A 430 14.43 -0.87 13.45
N GLU A 431 15.36 -1.50 12.73
CA GLU A 431 15.58 -1.21 11.31
C GLU A 431 14.44 -1.78 10.48
N CYS A 432 13.68 -0.90 9.81
CA CYS A 432 12.46 -1.28 9.11
C CYS A 432 12.59 -1.12 7.59
N LEU A 433 12.10 -2.10 6.84
CA LEU A 433 12.07 -2.12 5.38
C LEU A 433 10.64 -2.33 4.88
N GLU A 434 10.19 -1.49 3.94
CA GLU A 434 8.97 -1.72 3.15
C GLU A 434 9.34 -2.08 1.70
N LEU A 435 8.95 -3.27 1.25
CA LEU A 435 9.12 -3.77 -0.10
C LEU A 435 7.85 -3.61 -0.93
N PHE A 436 8.01 -3.18 -2.19
CA PHE A 436 6.93 -2.73 -3.08
C PHE A 436 6.19 -1.49 -2.55
N ALA A 437 6.92 -0.66 -1.82
CA ALA A 437 6.41 0.57 -1.23
C ALA A 437 5.90 1.52 -2.32
N ARG A 438 4.90 2.32 -1.95
CA ARG A 438 4.36 3.45 -2.74
C ARG A 438 4.28 4.74 -1.94
N CYS A 439 4.45 4.63 -0.64
CA CYS A 439 4.45 5.74 0.31
C CYS A 439 5.68 5.58 1.18
N LEU A 440 6.46 6.66 1.33
CA LEU A 440 7.58 6.69 2.24
C LEU A 440 7.11 6.85 3.68
N GLN A 441 7.68 6.05 4.58
CA GLN A 441 7.49 6.19 6.03
C GLN A 441 8.77 6.77 6.68
N PRO A 442 8.64 7.72 7.63
CA PRO A 442 9.78 8.20 8.42
C PRO A 442 10.40 7.05 9.22
N GLY A 443 11.73 6.98 9.24
CA GLY A 443 12.49 5.92 9.92
C GLY A 443 12.59 4.61 9.14
N TRP A 444 11.98 4.53 7.94
CA TRP A 444 11.97 3.30 7.14
C TRP A 444 12.87 3.42 5.91
N THR A 445 13.41 2.29 5.49
CA THR A 445 13.89 2.09 4.13
C THR A 445 12.74 1.57 3.27
N ASN A 446 12.55 2.16 2.09
CA ASN A 446 11.41 1.88 1.23
C ASN A 446 11.92 1.48 -0.16
N TRP A 447 11.37 0.44 -0.75
CA TRP A 447 11.81 -0.01 -2.06
C TRP A 447 10.64 -0.34 -2.96
N GLY A 448 10.71 0.08 -4.22
CA GLY A 448 9.75 -0.27 -5.24
C GLY A 448 9.87 0.60 -6.49
N ASN A 449 9.29 0.12 -7.59
CA ASN A 449 9.26 0.83 -8.87
C ASN A 449 8.23 1.98 -8.92
N GLU A 450 7.47 2.17 -7.85
CA GLU A 450 6.56 3.30 -7.64
C GLU A 450 6.76 3.94 -6.26
N VAL A 451 7.97 3.84 -5.69
CA VAL A 451 8.24 4.14 -4.26
C VAL A 451 7.89 5.56 -3.81
N LEU A 452 7.90 6.53 -4.74
CA LEU A 452 7.54 7.93 -4.48
C LEU A 452 6.10 8.29 -4.89
N LYS A 453 5.26 7.31 -5.25
CA LYS A 453 3.93 7.56 -5.84
C LYS A 453 3.08 8.47 -4.98
N PHE A 454 3.02 8.24 -3.67
CA PHE A 454 2.22 9.04 -2.74
C PHE A 454 3.00 10.20 -2.12
N GLN A 455 4.22 10.47 -2.60
CA GLN A 455 5.01 11.65 -2.25
C GLN A 455 4.82 12.79 -3.24
N HIS A 456 4.10 12.57 -4.35
CA HIS A 456 3.84 13.62 -5.34
C HIS A 456 3.10 14.81 -4.71
N ILE A 457 3.55 16.03 -5.01
CA ILE A 457 3.07 17.26 -4.35
C ILE A 457 1.55 17.49 -4.47
N ASP A 458 0.93 17.03 -5.57
CA ASP A 458 -0.53 17.14 -5.79
C ASP A 458 -1.38 16.37 -4.77
N TYR A 459 -0.80 15.43 -4.03
CA TYR A 459 -1.49 14.75 -2.93
C TYR A 459 -1.47 15.57 -1.63
N PHE A 460 -0.77 16.69 -1.60
CA PHE A 460 -0.62 17.54 -0.43
C PHE A 460 -1.24 18.92 -0.63
N ILE A 461 -1.66 19.52 0.47
CA ILE A 461 -1.96 20.96 0.57
C ILE A 461 -0.92 21.61 1.47
N ALA A 462 -0.46 22.80 1.08
CA ALA A 462 0.38 23.61 1.93
C ALA A 462 -0.51 24.32 2.96
N LEU A 463 -0.21 24.16 4.24
CA LEU A 463 -0.77 24.99 5.29
C LEU A 463 0.04 26.28 5.33
N HIS A 464 -0.62 27.40 5.10
CA HIS A 464 -0.05 28.70 5.41
C HIS A 464 -0.12 28.86 6.93
N ASN A 465 1.01 29.17 7.57
CA ASN A 465 0.97 29.60 8.96
C ASN A 465 0.21 30.94 8.97
N GLU A 466 -1.03 30.93 9.46
CA GLU A 466 -1.69 32.17 9.86
C GLU A 466 -0.85 32.74 11.02
N ASN A 467 -0.23 33.89 10.78
CA ASN A 467 0.54 34.63 11.77
C ASN A 467 -0.35 35.18 12.87
#